data_AF-A0A1S2PPQ3-F1
#
_entry.id   AF-A0A1S2PPQ3-F1
#
_cell.length_a   1.000
_cell.length_b   1.000
_cell.length_c   1.000
_cell.angle_alpha   90.00
_cell.angle_beta   90.00
_cell.angle_gamma   90.00
#
_symmetry.space_group_name_H-M   'P 1'
#
loop_
_entity.id
_entity.type
_entity.pdbx_description
1 polymer ?
#
loop_
_entity_poly.entity_id
_entity_poly.type
_entity_poly.pdbx_seq_one_letter_code
_entity_poly.pdbx_strand_id
1 'polypeptide(L)'
;MRGVLLGGERALAEATPADRARVDIRWAALMGVRHPAAVECAAPARSPAEPTPSNTALAHAETAYRAAVRAAAELAAHQTAADLLAAEAERTRQRVRALRSHWIPRLRAELDAVELALEEAEHEEAVRRRWAATRADR
;
A
#
# COMPACT_ATOMS: atom_id res chain seq x y z
N MET A 1 -30.85 2.79 20.89
CA MET A 1 -32.15 2.26 21.33
C MET A 1 -32.86 3.16 22.34
N ARG A 2 -32.27 3.49 23.50
CA ARG A 2 -32.96 4.26 24.57
C ARG A 2 -33.54 5.62 24.14
N GLY A 3 -32.87 6.37 23.27
CA GLY A 3 -33.40 7.66 22.77
C GLY A 3 -34.68 7.53 21.93
N VAL A 4 -34.77 6.49 21.09
CA VAL A 4 -35.98 6.18 20.30
C VAL A 4 -37.09 5.63 21.19
N LEU A 5 -36.75 4.83 22.21
CA LEU A 5 -37.74 4.33 23.17
C LEU A 5 -38.39 5.45 23.99
N LEU A 6 -37.67 6.55 24.24
CA LEU A 6 -38.16 7.68 25.03
C LEU A 6 -38.86 8.77 24.20
N GLY A 7 -38.48 8.96 22.94
CA GLY A 7 -39.01 10.03 22.08
C GLY A 7 -39.75 9.56 20.82
N GLY A 8 -39.75 8.26 20.54
CA GLY A 8 -40.21 7.71 19.26
C GLY A 8 -39.28 8.01 18.09
N GLU A 9 -39.63 7.49 16.90
CA GLU A 9 -38.85 7.71 15.67
C GLU A 9 -38.90 9.16 15.19
N ARG A 10 -40.03 9.85 15.43
CA ARG A 10 -40.17 11.26 15.09
C ARG A 10 -39.15 12.14 15.81
N ALA A 11 -38.92 11.91 17.11
CA ALA A 11 -37.90 12.60 17.87
C ALA A 11 -36.48 12.33 17.34
N LEU A 12 -36.21 11.12 16.84
CA LEU A 12 -34.93 10.81 16.22
C LEU A 12 -34.76 11.57 14.89
N ALA A 13 -35.79 11.59 14.05
CA ALA A 13 -35.77 12.31 12.78
C ALA A 13 -35.54 13.82 12.99
N GLU A 14 -36.25 14.42 13.95
CA GLU A 14 -36.08 15.83 14.32
C GLU A 14 -34.71 16.11 14.97
N ALA A 15 -34.14 15.14 15.70
CA ALA A 15 -32.83 15.29 16.33
C ALA A 15 -31.65 14.99 15.38
N THR A 16 -31.88 14.56 14.14
CA THR A 16 -30.80 14.24 13.19
C THR A 16 -30.24 15.54 12.62
N PRO A 17 -28.91 15.80 12.71
CA PRO A 17 -28.31 16.99 12.11
C PRO A 17 -28.54 17.05 10.60
N ALA A 18 -28.78 18.24 10.07
CA ALA A 18 -29.00 18.44 8.63
C ALA A 18 -27.74 18.14 7.81
N ASP A 19 -26.57 18.50 8.34
CA ASP A 19 -25.28 18.30 7.70
C ASP A 19 -24.66 16.93 7.99
N ARG A 20 -23.87 16.44 7.03
CA ARG A 20 -23.11 15.20 7.15
C ARG A 20 -21.70 15.47 7.67
N ALA A 21 -21.11 14.47 8.32
CA ALA A 21 -19.69 14.50 8.65
C ALA A 21 -18.86 14.60 7.36
N ARG A 22 -17.87 15.50 7.36
CA ARG A 22 -16.89 15.61 6.29
C ARG A 22 -15.65 14.84 6.70
N VAL A 23 -15.16 14.00 5.80
CA VAL A 23 -13.94 13.22 5.98
C VAL A 23 -12.97 13.59 4.88
N ASP A 24 -11.87 14.22 5.25
CA ASP A 24 -10.79 14.60 4.35
C ASP A 24 -9.60 13.66 4.56
N ILE A 25 -9.12 13.07 3.47
CA ILE A 25 -8.04 12.08 3.49
C ILE A 25 -6.78 12.72 2.90
N ARG A 26 -5.72 12.80 3.71
CA ARG A 26 -4.40 13.18 3.25
C ARG A 26 -3.65 11.94 2.78
N TRP A 27 -3.16 12.00 1.55
CA TRP A 27 -2.45 10.89 0.91
C TRP A 27 -0.94 11.13 0.92
N ALA A 28 -0.18 10.05 1.10
CA ALA A 28 1.26 10.05 0.93
C ALA A 28 1.68 8.95 -0.05
N ALA A 29 2.96 8.92 -0.37
CA ALA A 29 3.57 7.85 -1.15
C ALA A 29 4.74 7.24 -0.37
N LEU A 30 4.80 5.91 -0.33
CA LEU A 30 5.90 5.17 0.25
C LEU A 30 6.26 4.02 -0.69
N MET A 31 7.53 3.89 -1.06
CA MET A 31 8.01 2.86 -1.99
C MET A 31 7.22 2.83 -3.33
N GLY A 32 6.80 4.00 -3.83
CA GLY A 32 6.00 4.12 -5.04
C GLY A 32 4.50 3.83 -4.89
N VAL A 33 4.03 3.47 -3.69
CA VAL A 33 2.63 3.17 -3.39
C VAL A 33 1.96 4.38 -2.77
N ARG A 34 0.91 4.88 -3.41
CA ARG A 34 0.03 5.91 -2.86
C ARG A 34 -0.90 5.30 -1.82
N HIS A 35 -0.89 5.80 -0.61
CA HIS A 35 -1.68 5.29 0.52
C HIS A 35 -2.21 6.45 1.38
N PRO A 36 -3.33 6.27 2.10
CA PRO A 36 -3.84 7.28 3.02
C PRO A 36 -2.90 7.38 4.24
N ALA A 37 -2.47 8.59 4.57
CA ALA A 37 -1.48 8.86 5.61
C ALA A 37 -2.08 9.54 6.84
N ALA A 38 -3.14 10.33 6.65
CA ALA A 38 -3.89 10.94 7.73
C ALA A 38 -5.35 11.16 7.31
N VAL A 39 -6.23 11.22 8.31
CA VAL A 39 -7.65 11.51 8.13
C VAL A 39 -8.02 12.66 9.05
N GLU A 40 -8.77 13.60 8.51
CA GLU A 40 -9.41 14.66 9.26
C GLU A 40 -10.92 14.48 9.15
N CYS A 41 -11.57 14.26 10.30
CA CYS A 41 -13.02 14.10 10.36
C CYS A 41 -13.64 15.30 11.06
N ALA A 42 -14.27 16.17 10.28
CA ALA A 42 -15.09 17.26 10.80
C ALA A 42 -16.51 16.73 11.06
N ALA A 43 -16.88 16.69 12.34
CA ALA A 43 -18.23 16.34 12.73
C ALA A 43 -19.19 17.48 12.30
N PRO A 44 -20.42 17.17 11.85
CA PRO A 44 -21.34 18.21 11.38
C PRO A 44 -21.71 19.12 12.53
N ALA A 45 -21.37 20.41 12.48
CA ALA A 45 -21.75 21.32 13.56
C ALA A 45 -23.27 21.55 13.49
N ARG A 46 -24.00 21.28 14.58
CA ARG A 46 -25.43 21.61 14.63
C ARG A 46 -25.55 23.14 14.62
N SER A 47 -26.31 23.69 13.67
CA SER A 47 -26.58 25.12 13.66
C SER A 47 -27.40 25.53 14.89
N PRO A 48 -27.22 26.73 15.46
CA PRO A 48 -28.08 27.23 16.54
C PRO A 48 -29.58 27.27 16.20
N ALA A 49 -29.92 27.26 14.90
CA ALA A 49 -31.30 27.22 14.41
C ALA A 49 -31.89 25.80 14.37
N GLU A 50 -31.08 24.75 14.52
CA GLU A 50 -31.56 23.37 14.50
C GLU A 50 -32.15 22.96 15.86
N PRO A 51 -33.27 22.21 15.87
CA PRO A 51 -33.95 21.83 17.10
C PRO A 51 -33.08 20.89 17.94
N THR A 52 -32.85 21.21 19.21
CA THR A 52 -32.08 20.38 20.16
C THR A 52 -32.71 18.98 20.33
N PRO A 53 -31.92 17.92 20.59
CA PRO A 53 -32.48 16.59 20.87
C PRO A 53 -33.51 16.65 22.00
N SER A 54 -34.68 16.04 21.77
CA SER A 54 -35.82 16.10 22.70
C SER A 54 -35.61 15.30 23.99
N ASN A 55 -34.56 14.46 24.07
CA ASN A 55 -34.17 13.77 25.29
C ASN A 55 -32.64 13.60 25.41
N THR A 56 -32.18 13.40 26.65
CA THR A 56 -30.76 13.27 26.98
C THR A 56 -30.11 12.04 26.35
N ALA A 57 -30.88 10.95 26.15
CA ALA A 57 -30.36 9.75 25.50
C ALA A 57 -30.03 9.97 24.01
N LEU A 58 -30.76 10.84 23.31
CA LEU A 58 -30.45 11.27 21.94
C LEU A 58 -29.23 12.19 21.90
N ALA A 59 -29.06 13.10 22.86
CA ALA A 59 -27.85 13.92 22.97
C ALA A 59 -26.58 13.08 23.22
N HIS A 60 -26.68 12.06 24.10
CA HIS A 60 -25.59 11.11 24.31
C HIS A 60 -25.33 10.24 23.07
N ALA A 61 -26.37 9.77 22.39
CA ALA A 61 -26.24 9.01 21.16
C ALA A 61 -25.51 9.83 20.08
N GLU A 62 -25.89 11.09 19.89
CA GLU A 62 -25.23 11.97 18.93
C GLU A 62 -23.73 12.11 19.21
N THR A 63 -23.35 12.35 20.47
CA THR A 63 -21.94 12.43 20.88
C THR A 63 -21.20 11.12 20.60
N ALA A 64 -21.81 9.99 20.94
CA ALA A 64 -21.23 8.67 20.72
C ALA A 64 -21.05 8.35 19.23
N TYR A 65 -22.04 8.66 18.39
CA TYR A 65 -21.95 8.44 16.95
C TYR A 65 -20.91 9.35 16.28
N ARG A 66 -20.74 10.60 16.74
CA ARG A 66 -19.66 11.48 16.27
C ARG A 66 -18.28 10.89 16.56
N ALA A 67 -18.08 10.35 17.76
CA ALA A 67 -16.83 9.67 18.12
C ALA A 67 -16.63 8.39 17.29
N ALA A 68 -17.69 7.61 17.10
CA ALA A 68 -17.65 6.37 16.31
C ALA A 68 -17.28 6.63 14.83
N VAL A 69 -17.85 7.67 14.21
CA VAL A 69 -17.53 8.03 12.82
C VAL A 69 -16.07 8.44 12.68
N ARG A 70 -15.53 9.23 13.62
CA ARG A 70 -14.11 9.61 13.61
C ARG A 70 -13.20 8.39 13.72
N ALA A 71 -13.46 7.52 14.69
CA ALA A 71 -12.67 6.31 14.89
C ALA A 71 -12.78 5.35 13.68
N ALA A 72 -13.96 5.22 13.08
CA ALA A 72 -14.16 4.41 11.89
C ALA A 72 -13.39 4.95 10.69
N ALA A 73 -13.33 6.27 10.51
CA ALA A 73 -12.58 6.89 9.43
C ALA A 73 -11.07 6.69 9.59
N GLU A 74 -10.54 6.84 10.81
CA GLU A 74 -9.13 6.55 11.14
C GLU A 74 -8.79 5.08 10.89
N LEU A 75 -9.62 4.17 11.40
CA LEU A 75 -9.44 2.73 11.19
C LEU A 75 -9.44 2.37 9.71
N ALA A 76 -10.41 2.87 8.94
CA ALA A 76 -10.52 2.60 7.52
C ALA A 76 -9.28 3.07 6.73
N ALA A 77 -8.72 4.23 7.08
CA ALA A 77 -7.49 4.71 6.46
C ALA A 77 -6.29 3.84 6.83
N HIS A 78 -6.10 3.52 8.11
CA HIS A 78 -4.99 2.66 8.53
C HIS A 78 -5.07 1.26 7.91
N GLN A 79 -6.26 0.67 7.87
CA GLN A 79 -6.50 -0.63 7.24
C GLN A 79 -6.15 -0.57 5.75
N THR A 80 -6.67 0.43 5.03
CA THR A 80 -6.40 0.60 3.60
C THR A 80 -4.91 0.81 3.32
N ALA A 81 -4.22 1.62 4.15
CA ALA A 81 -2.78 1.81 4.01
C ALA A 81 -2.00 0.51 4.24
N ALA A 82 -2.36 -0.25 5.28
CA ALA A 82 -1.73 -1.53 5.58
C ALA A 82 -1.90 -2.53 4.43
N ASP A 83 -3.12 -2.65 3.89
CA ASP A 83 -3.41 -3.58 2.79
C ASP A 83 -2.62 -3.22 1.52
N LEU A 84 -2.58 -1.93 1.15
CA LEU A 84 -1.84 -1.46 -0.02
C LEU A 84 -0.33 -1.69 0.12
N LEU A 85 0.24 -1.38 1.28
CA LEU A 85 1.67 -1.56 1.53
C LEU A 85 2.05 -3.03 1.63
N ALA A 86 1.21 -3.87 2.24
CA ALA A 86 1.44 -5.31 2.32
C ALA A 86 1.44 -5.96 0.93
N ALA A 87 0.52 -5.54 0.04
CA ALA A 87 0.47 -6.03 -1.33
C ALA A 87 1.73 -5.67 -2.12
N GLU A 88 2.27 -4.45 -1.96
CA GLU A 88 3.53 -4.08 -2.62
C GLU A 88 4.75 -4.78 -2.00
N ALA A 89 4.76 -4.96 -0.68
CA ALA A 89 5.82 -5.72 -0.01
C ALA A 89 5.87 -7.17 -0.51
N GLU A 90 4.72 -7.79 -0.80
CA GLU A 90 4.68 -9.13 -1.40
C GLU A 90 5.21 -9.14 -2.85
N ARG A 91 4.79 -8.18 -3.69
CA ARG A 91 5.33 -8.03 -5.06
C ARG A 91 6.84 -7.85 -5.05
N THR A 92 7.36 -7.02 -4.14
CA THR A 92 8.80 -6.79 -3.96
C THR A 92 9.51 -8.08 -3.55
N ARG A 93 8.95 -8.83 -2.59
CA ARG A 93 9.50 -10.13 -2.17
C ARG A 93 9.52 -11.16 -3.31
N GLN A 94 8.46 -11.24 -4.10
CA GLN A 94 8.40 -12.13 -5.26
C GLN A 94 9.45 -11.76 -6.32
N ARG A 95 9.62 -10.46 -6.61
CA ARG A 95 10.65 -9.98 -7.54
C ARG A 95 12.05 -10.30 -7.05
N VAL A 96 12.34 -10.03 -5.77
CA VAL A 96 13.63 -10.38 -5.17
C VAL A 96 13.88 -11.89 -5.23
N ARG A 97 12.87 -12.71 -4.95
CA ARG A 97 12.98 -14.16 -5.07
C ARG A 97 13.31 -14.57 -6.50
N ALA A 98 12.56 -14.10 -7.50
CA ALA A 98 12.82 -14.41 -8.91
C ALA A 98 14.23 -13.99 -9.35
N LEU A 99 14.68 -12.80 -8.92
CA LEU A 99 16.04 -12.35 -9.20
C LEU A 99 17.09 -13.31 -8.63
N ARG A 100 16.95 -13.70 -7.35
CA ARG A 100 17.92 -14.56 -6.67
C ARG A 100 17.91 -15.99 -7.16
N SER A 101 16.73 -16.56 -7.40
CA SER A 101 16.58 -17.99 -7.70
C SER A 101 16.67 -18.32 -9.18
N HIS A 102 16.44 -17.34 -10.06
CA HIS A 102 16.34 -17.61 -11.49
C HIS A 102 17.26 -16.71 -12.31
N TRP A 103 17.11 -15.39 -12.21
CA TRP A 103 17.82 -14.49 -13.11
C TRP A 103 19.32 -14.43 -12.84
N ILE A 104 19.74 -14.27 -11.57
CA ILE A 104 21.15 -14.21 -11.22
C ILE A 104 21.88 -15.51 -11.58
N PRO A 105 21.37 -16.71 -11.21
CA PRO A 105 22.02 -17.96 -11.62
C PRO A 105 22.10 -18.13 -13.13
N ARG A 106 21.02 -17.82 -13.87
CA ARG A 106 21.00 -17.92 -15.34
C ARG A 106 22.06 -17.02 -15.98
N LEU A 107 22.12 -15.75 -15.56
CA LEU A 107 23.09 -14.79 -16.10
C LEU A 107 24.54 -15.16 -15.76
N ARG A 108 24.78 -15.78 -14.59
CA ARG A 108 26.09 -16.31 -14.24
C ARG A 108 26.48 -17.49 -15.14
N ALA A 109 25.57 -18.44 -15.35
CA ALA A 109 25.84 -19.56 -16.25
C ALA A 109 26.09 -19.10 -17.70
N GLU A 110 25.37 -18.08 -18.17
CA GLU A 110 25.61 -17.46 -19.48
C GLU A 110 26.98 -16.79 -19.55
N LEU A 111 27.41 -16.12 -18.47
CA LEU A 111 28.75 -15.52 -18.38
C LEU A 111 29.84 -16.60 -18.41
N ASP A 112 29.74 -17.62 -17.56
CA ASP A 112 30.72 -18.71 -17.48
C ASP A 112 30.87 -19.42 -18.84
N ALA A 113 29.77 -19.60 -19.58
CA ALA A 113 29.81 -20.21 -20.91
C ALA A 113 30.54 -19.34 -21.94
N VAL A 114 30.37 -18.02 -21.89
CA VAL A 114 31.09 -17.09 -22.76
C VAL A 114 32.57 -17.06 -22.41
N GLU A 115 32.91 -17.03 -21.12
CA GLU A 115 34.30 -17.07 -20.65
C GLU A 115 35.01 -18.33 -21.13
N LEU A 116 34.40 -19.51 -20.97
CA LEU A 116 34.97 -20.77 -21.45
C LEU A 116 35.20 -20.76 -22.97
N ALA A 117 34.23 -20.28 -23.75
CA ALA A 117 34.37 -20.21 -25.21
C ALA A 117 35.50 -19.28 -25.66
N LEU A 118 35.75 -18.19 -24.90
CA LEU A 118 36.89 -17.31 -25.16
C LEU A 118 38.22 -17.98 -24.83
N GLU A 119 38.32 -18.66 -23.68
CA GLU A 119 39.51 -19.41 -23.29
C GLU A 119 39.87 -20.50 -24.32
N GLU A 120 38.87 -21.23 -24.82
CA GLU A 120 39.05 -22.23 -25.87
C GLU A 120 39.57 -21.60 -27.17
N ALA A 121 38.95 -20.50 -27.63
CA ALA A 121 39.37 -19.79 -28.83
C ALA A 121 40.81 -19.23 -28.72
N GLU A 122 41.20 -18.72 -27.55
CA GLU A 122 42.56 -18.28 -27.27
C GLU A 122 43.56 -19.45 -27.27
N HIS A 123 43.18 -20.58 -26.70
CA HIS A 123 44.02 -21.79 -26.70
C HIS A 123 44.26 -22.30 -28.13
N GLU A 124 43.20 -22.41 -28.94
CA GLU A 124 43.30 -22.81 -30.35
C GLU A 124 44.21 -21.87 -31.14
N GLU A 125 44.07 -20.56 -30.95
CA GLU A 125 44.89 -19.56 -31.62
C GLU A 125 46.36 -19.65 -31.21
N ALA A 126 46.66 -19.87 -29.93
CA ALA A 126 48.02 -20.08 -29.46
C ALA A 126 48.66 -21.34 -30.08
N VAL A 127 47.91 -22.44 -30.19
CA VAL A 127 48.36 -23.67 -30.86
C VAL A 127 48.65 -23.41 -32.34
N ARG A 128 47.75 -22.73 -33.06
CA ARG A 128 47.94 -22.37 -34.48
C ARG A 128 49.22 -21.57 -34.69
N ARG A 129 49.46 -20.56 -33.85
CA ARG A 129 50.68 -19.73 -33.91
C ARG A 129 51.95 -20.53 -33.66
N ARG A 130 51.93 -21.42 -32.66
CA ARG A 130 53.07 -22.30 -32.36
C ARG A 130 53.42 -23.18 -33.55
N TRP A 131 52.44 -23.82 -34.19
CA TRP A 131 52.69 -24.67 -35.36
C TRP A 131 53.19 -23.89 -36.57
N ALA A 132 52.69 -22.67 -36.80
CA ALA A 132 53.19 -21.79 -37.86
C ALA A 132 54.67 -21.44 -37.64
N ALA A 133 55.06 -21.11 -36.41
CA ALA A 133 56.46 -20.84 -36.07
C ALA A 133 57.37 -22.05 -36.28
N THR A 134 56.94 -23.25 -35.85
CA THR A 134 57.72 -24.49 -36.04
C THR A 134 57.87 -24.89 -37.52
N ARG A 135 56.91 -24.54 -38.38
CA ARG A 135 57.04 -24.76 -39.84
C ARG A 135 57.94 -23.74 -40.53
N ALA A 136 58.03 -22.51 -40.03
CA ALA A 136 58.87 -21.46 -40.60
C ALA A 136 60.38 -21.64 -40.28
N ASP A 137 60.69 -22.42 -39.23
CA ASP A 137 62.07 -22.72 -38.79
C ASP A 137 62.65 -23.99 -39.46
N ARG A 138 61.91 -24.59 -40.40
CA ARG A 138 62.35 -25.71 -41.26
C ARG A 138 62.47 -25.23 -42.70
#